data_AF-W9QX11-F1
#
_entry.id   AF-W9QX11-F1
#
_cell.length_a   1.000
_cell.length_b   1.000
_cell.length_c   1.000
_cell.angle_alpha   90.00
_cell.angle_beta   90.00
_cell.angle_gamma   90.00
#
_symmetry.space_group_name_H-M   'P 1'
#
loop_
_entity.id
_entity.type
_entity.pdbx_description
1 polymer ?
#
loop_
_entity_poly.entity_id
_entity_poly.type
_entity_poly.pdbx_seq_one_letter_code
_entity_poly.pdbx_strand_id
1 'polypeptide(L)'
;MEKKEEPEKDSMSWNEILAYLDYFQTVVSRIQEDQEQNRMRLDYHRKRISQLIDGGGAANMFMKHKFNVDLLEFGFESYAVCEEGYKEKLRQQIRTQKEATEEARENGKMSYIELAQQLNESDERTRVFHGVRMTAIVIGIKLSRFLAEYFLLISQSEQKEAMGRKIQVVKNAIQSESLEGNSVIIDTFVSVVDFVGKEMAKRGEKKKDARREIDVSTTYSKGEDHELLGSTYSEKDDLLGMILFEILNSEIAFSRPIFLAASADKVLFQVVGDYIWKLFEPKVKAIRSYINTLETGSTSRPEQGLMRRNKLEKLLAGIEEFWNNLELQPKN
;
A
#
# COMPACT_ATOMS: atom_id res chain seq x y z
N MET A 1 -8.51 -28.66 90.76
CA MET A 1 -7.83 -29.37 89.65
C MET A 1 -8.91 -29.80 88.67
N GLU A 2 -9.13 -29.01 87.64
CA GLU A 2 -10.05 -29.36 86.54
C GLU A 2 -9.40 -30.44 85.68
N LYS A 3 -10.05 -31.61 85.58
CA LYS A 3 -9.67 -32.63 84.61
C LYS A 3 -10.09 -32.13 83.24
N LYS A 4 -9.11 -31.79 82.39
CA LYS A 4 -9.31 -31.66 80.94
C LYS A 4 -9.81 -33.02 80.43
N GLU A 5 -11.04 -33.06 79.96
CA GLU A 5 -11.51 -34.15 79.09
C GLU A 5 -10.71 -34.07 77.79
N GLU A 6 -9.88 -35.08 77.53
CA GLU A 6 -9.27 -35.26 76.23
C GLU A 6 -10.39 -35.62 75.24
N PRO A 7 -10.50 -34.93 74.09
CA PRO A 7 -11.51 -35.29 73.10
C PRO A 7 -11.23 -36.71 72.61
N GLU A 8 -12.24 -37.58 72.70
CA GLU A 8 -12.23 -38.91 72.09
C GLU A 8 -11.80 -38.75 70.62
N LYS A 9 -10.64 -39.31 70.30
CA LYS A 9 -10.19 -39.42 68.92
C LYS A 9 -11.14 -40.38 68.23
N ASP A 10 -12.09 -39.83 67.52
CA ASP A 10 -13.04 -40.55 66.66
C ASP A 10 -12.23 -41.30 65.60
N SER A 11 -11.86 -42.54 65.91
CA SER A 11 -11.03 -43.36 65.04
C SER A 11 -11.92 -43.98 63.99
N MET A 12 -11.84 -43.46 62.78
CA MET A 12 -12.52 -43.97 61.60
C MET A 12 -12.29 -45.49 61.47
N SER A 13 -13.37 -46.25 61.33
CA SER A 13 -13.33 -47.69 61.22
C SER A 13 -12.67 -48.13 59.92
N TRP A 14 -12.07 -49.32 59.90
CA TRP A 14 -11.45 -49.88 58.70
C TRP A 14 -12.42 -49.97 57.51
N ASN A 15 -13.71 -50.20 57.76
CA ASN A 15 -14.72 -50.23 56.69
C ASN A 15 -14.97 -48.85 56.09
N GLU A 16 -14.95 -47.79 56.91
CA GLU A 16 -15.07 -46.41 56.41
C GLU A 16 -13.83 -46.01 55.61
N ILE A 17 -12.62 -46.39 56.05
CA ILE A 17 -11.38 -46.16 55.30
C ILE A 17 -11.44 -46.85 53.93
N LEU A 18 -11.90 -48.10 53.86
CA LEU A 18 -12.04 -48.83 52.60
C LEU A 18 -13.09 -48.19 51.68
N ALA A 19 -14.23 -47.75 52.21
CA ALA A 19 -15.26 -47.04 51.43
C ALA A 19 -14.74 -45.70 50.87
N TYR A 20 -13.94 -44.96 51.64
CA TYR A 20 -13.29 -43.75 51.15
C TYR A 20 -12.28 -44.04 50.04
N LEU A 21 -11.48 -45.10 50.16
CA LEU A 21 -10.52 -45.48 49.12
C LEU A 21 -11.20 -45.87 47.80
N ASP A 22 -12.30 -46.61 47.86
CA ASP A 22 -13.09 -46.99 46.67
C ASP A 22 -13.75 -45.77 46.00
N TYR A 23 -14.28 -44.84 46.81
CA TYR A 23 -14.78 -43.56 46.32
C TYR A 23 -13.67 -42.73 45.64
N PHE A 24 -12.50 -42.62 46.27
CA PHE A 24 -11.35 -41.91 45.70
C PHE A 24 -10.89 -42.54 44.38
N GLN A 25 -10.81 -43.88 44.28
CA GLN A 25 -10.46 -44.57 43.04
C GLN A 25 -11.48 -44.31 41.93
N THR A 26 -12.77 -44.28 42.26
CA THR A 26 -13.85 -43.95 41.31
C THR A 26 -13.72 -42.51 40.80
N VAL A 27 -13.47 -41.55 41.70
CA VAL A 27 -13.28 -40.14 41.34
C VAL A 27 -12.04 -39.95 40.47
N VAL A 28 -10.92 -40.58 40.82
CA VAL A 28 -9.68 -40.53 40.02
C VAL A 28 -9.90 -41.12 38.62
N SER A 29 -10.62 -42.25 38.52
CA SER A 29 -10.92 -42.88 37.22
C SER A 29 -11.77 -41.97 36.33
N ARG A 30 -12.79 -41.30 36.88
CA ARG A 30 -13.60 -40.32 36.13
C ARG A 30 -12.79 -39.11 35.66
N ILE A 31 -11.90 -38.59 36.50
CA ILE A 31 -11.00 -37.49 36.13
C ILE A 31 -10.08 -37.90 34.97
N GLN A 32 -9.57 -39.13 34.99
CA GLN A 32 -8.73 -39.65 33.90
C GLN A 32 -9.50 -39.82 32.59
N GLU A 33 -10.74 -40.32 32.65
CA GLU A 33 -11.63 -40.41 31.48
C GLU A 33 -11.94 -39.03 30.88
N ASP A 34 -12.27 -38.04 31.73
CA ASP A 34 -12.52 -36.67 31.30
C ASP A 34 -11.26 -36.03 30.69
N GLN A 35 -10.08 -36.30 31.25
CA GLN A 35 -8.81 -35.84 30.69
C GLN A 35 -8.52 -36.45 29.31
N GLU A 36 -8.78 -37.75 29.12
CA GLU A 36 -8.58 -38.41 27.83
C GLU A 36 -9.60 -37.93 26.79
N GLN A 37 -10.87 -37.73 27.18
CA GLN A 37 -11.87 -37.13 26.29
C GLN A 37 -11.49 -35.71 25.87
N ASN A 38 -11.02 -34.88 26.81
CA ASN A 38 -10.53 -33.54 26.50
C ASN A 38 -9.30 -33.58 25.58
N ARG A 39 -8.38 -34.53 25.78
CA ARG A 39 -7.21 -34.72 24.91
C ARG A 39 -7.64 -35.09 23.48
N MET A 40 -8.58 -36.02 23.34
CA MET A 40 -9.14 -36.39 22.03
C MET A 40 -9.85 -35.22 21.34
N ARG A 41 -10.61 -34.42 22.09
CA ARG A 41 -11.31 -33.25 21.56
C ARG A 41 -10.33 -32.15 21.09
N LEU A 42 -9.26 -31.93 21.85
CA LEU A 42 -8.18 -31.02 21.45
C LEU A 42 -7.44 -31.51 20.21
N ASP A 43 -7.12 -32.81 20.12
CA ASP A 43 -6.48 -33.38 18.92
C ASP A 43 -7.38 -33.28 17.69
N TYR A 44 -8.70 -33.48 17.85
CA TYR A 44 -9.69 -33.27 16.81
C TYR A 44 -9.71 -31.81 16.32
N HIS A 45 -9.78 -30.85 17.24
CA HIS A 45 -9.76 -29.43 16.87
C HIS A 45 -8.43 -29.02 16.24
N ARG A 46 -7.30 -29.53 16.74
CA ARG A 46 -5.97 -29.30 16.17
C ARG A 46 -5.87 -29.83 14.73
N LYS A 47 -6.30 -31.08 14.49
CA LYS A 47 -6.35 -31.67 13.14
C LYS A 47 -7.29 -30.90 12.22
N ARG A 48 -8.44 -30.46 12.71
CA ARG A 48 -9.41 -29.67 11.93
C ARG A 48 -8.88 -28.28 11.58
N ILE A 49 -8.16 -27.63 12.51
CA ILE A 49 -7.45 -26.37 12.26
C ILE A 49 -6.31 -26.59 11.25
N SER A 50 -5.49 -27.64 11.40
CA SER A 50 -4.49 -28.02 10.41
C SER A 50 -5.11 -28.24 9.03
N GLN A 51 -6.20 -28.99 8.91
CA GLN A 51 -6.89 -29.21 7.63
C GLN A 51 -7.48 -27.92 7.03
N LEU A 52 -7.90 -26.96 7.86
CA LEU A 52 -8.38 -25.65 7.42
C LEU A 52 -7.22 -24.73 6.96
N ILE A 53 -6.04 -24.91 7.54
CA ILE A 53 -4.80 -24.23 7.15
C ILE A 53 -4.21 -24.88 5.88
N ASP A 54 -4.04 -26.20 5.87
CA ASP A 54 -3.51 -27.00 4.76
C ASP A 54 -4.44 -27.01 3.55
N GLY A 55 -5.76 -26.90 3.76
CA GLY A 55 -6.77 -26.78 2.71
C GLY A 55 -6.81 -25.41 2.03
N GLY A 56 -6.01 -24.44 2.49
CA GLY A 56 -5.77 -23.15 1.86
C GLY A 56 -6.97 -22.19 1.75
N GLY A 57 -8.21 -22.65 1.83
CA GLY A 57 -9.41 -21.82 1.57
C GLY A 57 -9.85 -20.96 2.76
N ALA A 58 -9.81 -21.50 3.98
CA ALA A 58 -10.32 -20.81 5.17
C ALA A 58 -9.30 -19.81 5.75
N ALA A 59 -8.02 -20.18 5.82
CA ALA A 59 -6.95 -19.25 6.16
C ALA A 59 -6.87 -18.10 5.15
N ASN A 60 -7.00 -18.38 3.86
CA ASN A 60 -6.99 -17.36 2.82
C ASN A 60 -8.24 -16.46 2.87
N MET A 61 -9.43 -17.00 3.18
CA MET A 61 -10.63 -16.18 3.42
C MET A 61 -10.55 -15.33 4.71
N PHE A 62 -10.04 -15.88 5.81
CA PHE A 62 -9.87 -15.14 7.06
C PHE A 62 -8.82 -14.05 6.91
N MET A 63 -7.67 -14.37 6.31
CA MET A 63 -6.63 -13.40 6.02
C MET A 63 -7.13 -12.34 5.07
N LYS A 64 -7.86 -12.69 4.00
CA LYS A 64 -8.50 -11.73 3.10
C LYS A 64 -9.55 -10.85 3.79
N HIS A 65 -10.34 -11.39 4.72
CA HIS A 65 -11.34 -10.62 5.46
C HIS A 65 -10.68 -9.68 6.47
N LYS A 66 -9.72 -10.17 7.24
CA LYS A 66 -8.93 -9.36 8.18
C LYS A 66 -8.14 -8.28 7.46
N PHE A 67 -7.49 -8.62 6.33
CA PHE A 67 -6.85 -7.63 5.46
C PHE A 67 -7.83 -6.64 4.84
N ASN A 68 -9.04 -7.05 4.46
CA ASN A 68 -10.05 -6.12 3.98
C ASN A 68 -10.40 -5.12 5.06
N VAL A 69 -10.70 -5.58 6.28
CA VAL A 69 -11.06 -4.71 7.41
C VAL A 69 -9.90 -3.77 7.71
N ASP A 70 -8.71 -4.32 7.89
CA ASP A 70 -7.51 -3.55 8.16
C ASP A 70 -7.25 -2.54 7.03
N LEU A 71 -7.16 -2.94 5.75
CA LEU A 71 -6.85 -2.01 4.64
C LEU A 71 -7.97 -1.01 4.28
N LEU A 72 -9.25 -1.37 4.48
CA LEU A 72 -10.37 -0.44 4.30
C LEU A 72 -10.43 0.58 5.44
N GLU A 73 -10.18 0.15 6.68
CA GLU A 73 -10.04 1.03 7.84
C GLU A 73 -8.78 1.91 7.72
N PHE A 74 -7.78 1.46 6.94
CA PHE A 74 -6.54 2.18 6.65
C PHE A 74 -6.59 3.15 5.47
N GLY A 75 -7.77 3.44 4.90
CA GLY A 75 -7.91 4.57 3.98
C GLY A 75 -7.49 4.29 2.54
N PHE A 76 -7.70 3.06 2.05
CA PHE A 76 -7.74 2.79 0.60
C PHE A 76 -8.98 3.42 -0.03
N GLU A 77 -9.06 4.74 0.04
CA GLU A 77 -10.16 5.48 -0.54
C GLU A 77 -10.01 5.56 -2.06
N SER A 78 -11.16 5.62 -2.72
CA SER A 78 -11.22 5.96 -4.14
C SER A 78 -11.41 7.47 -4.27
N TYR A 79 -10.75 8.04 -5.27
CA TYR A 79 -10.98 9.42 -5.70
C TYR A 79 -12.46 9.72 -6.00
N ALA A 80 -13.23 8.71 -6.45
CA ALA A 80 -14.59 8.88 -6.97
C ALA A 80 -15.67 9.25 -5.93
N VAL A 81 -15.32 9.45 -4.65
CA VAL A 81 -16.27 9.57 -3.52
C VAL A 81 -16.22 10.96 -2.85
N CYS A 82 -15.76 12.03 -3.49
CA CYS A 82 -15.61 13.33 -2.79
C CYS A 82 -16.04 14.58 -3.56
N GLU A 83 -16.68 15.50 -2.83
CA GLU A 83 -17.06 16.86 -3.26
C GLU A 83 -15.96 17.90 -2.96
N GLU A 84 -15.00 17.58 -2.09
CA GLU A 84 -13.85 18.44 -1.76
C GLU A 84 -12.70 18.26 -2.78
N GLY A 85 -11.98 19.35 -3.09
CA GLY A 85 -10.88 19.32 -4.05
C GLY A 85 -9.74 18.39 -3.64
N TYR A 86 -9.14 17.70 -4.61
CA TYR A 86 -8.17 16.60 -4.36
C TYR A 86 -7.02 16.97 -3.42
N LYS A 87 -6.55 18.22 -3.43
CA LYS A 87 -5.40 18.65 -2.63
C LYS A 87 -5.66 18.56 -1.13
N GLU A 88 -6.85 18.97 -0.70
CA GLU A 88 -7.16 18.99 0.73
C GLU A 88 -7.33 17.58 1.26
N LYS A 89 -8.05 16.75 0.50
CA LYS A 89 -8.19 15.34 0.81
C LYS A 89 -6.84 14.60 0.84
N LEU A 90 -5.96 14.87 -0.12
CA LEU A 90 -4.62 14.26 -0.15
C LEU A 90 -3.81 14.65 1.09
N ARG A 91 -3.80 15.94 1.47
CA ARG A 91 -3.14 16.40 2.71
C ARG A 91 -3.69 15.75 3.97
N GLN A 92 -5.02 15.68 4.08
CA GLN A 92 -5.67 15.05 5.22
C GLN A 92 -5.28 13.57 5.30
N GLN A 93 -5.33 12.86 4.18
CA GLN A 93 -4.94 11.46 4.12
C GLN A 93 -3.47 11.27 4.51
N ILE A 94 -2.53 12.01 3.92
CA ILE A 94 -1.11 11.94 4.30
C ILE A 94 -0.93 12.13 5.80
N ARG A 95 -1.56 13.15 6.38
CA ARG A 95 -1.43 13.45 7.81
C ARG A 95 -1.89 12.27 8.67
N THR A 96 -3.10 11.77 8.41
CA THR A 96 -3.64 10.61 9.13
C THR A 96 -2.76 9.37 8.96
N GLN A 97 -2.21 9.16 7.76
CA GLN A 97 -1.37 8.01 7.48
C GLN A 97 0.02 8.11 8.13
N LYS A 98 0.59 9.32 8.25
CA LYS A 98 1.86 9.54 8.97
C LYS A 98 1.70 9.24 10.46
N GLU A 99 0.69 9.82 11.10
CA GLU A 99 0.39 9.58 12.51
C GLU A 99 0.17 8.07 12.78
N ALA A 100 -0.60 7.39 11.92
CA ALA A 100 -0.85 5.96 12.05
C ALA A 100 0.36 5.07 11.68
N THR A 101 1.32 5.59 10.91
CA THR A 101 2.58 4.92 10.59
C THR A 101 3.52 4.98 11.79
N GLU A 102 3.64 6.14 12.43
CA GLU A 102 4.42 6.33 13.67
C GLU A 102 3.91 5.40 14.79
N GLU A 103 2.61 5.40 15.07
CA GLU A 103 2.00 4.51 16.08
C GLU A 103 2.25 3.02 15.75
N ALA A 104 2.14 2.64 14.49
CA ALA A 104 2.39 1.26 14.08
C ALA A 104 3.85 0.85 14.28
N ARG A 105 4.81 1.74 14.02
CA ARG A 105 6.24 1.52 14.32
C ARG A 105 6.49 1.33 15.81
N GLU A 106 5.90 2.18 16.66
CA GLU A 106 6.00 2.05 18.12
C GLU A 106 5.50 0.69 18.62
N ASN A 107 4.49 0.14 17.96
CA ASN A 107 3.95 -1.19 18.22
C ASN A 107 4.75 -2.35 17.58
N GLY A 108 5.92 -2.08 17.01
CA GLY A 108 6.81 -3.09 16.41
C GLY A 108 6.29 -3.69 15.10
N LYS A 109 5.40 -2.98 14.39
CA LYS A 109 4.93 -3.39 13.06
C LYS A 109 5.96 -3.04 11.98
N MET A 110 5.90 -3.80 10.88
CA MET A 110 6.80 -3.76 9.74
C MET A 110 6.01 -3.59 8.45
N SER A 111 6.64 -2.95 7.47
CA SER A 111 6.07 -2.79 6.14
C SER A 111 6.07 -4.10 5.37
N TYR A 112 5.32 -4.15 4.26
CA TYR A 112 5.29 -5.33 3.39
C TYR A 112 6.69 -5.65 2.83
N ILE A 113 7.44 -4.59 2.50
CA ILE A 113 8.82 -4.69 2.01
C ILE A 113 9.74 -5.26 3.09
N GLU A 114 9.66 -4.73 4.32
CA GLU A 114 10.51 -5.16 5.44
C GLU A 114 10.21 -6.59 5.86
N LEU A 115 8.93 -6.95 5.95
CA LEU A 115 8.52 -8.30 6.29
C LEU A 115 9.11 -9.30 5.27
N ALA A 116 9.10 -8.96 3.97
CA ALA A 116 9.66 -9.81 2.93
C ALA A 116 11.18 -10.01 3.08
N GLN A 117 11.89 -9.05 3.69
CA GLN A 117 13.31 -9.14 3.95
C GLN A 117 13.66 -10.06 5.13
N GLN A 118 12.74 -10.31 6.06
CA GLN A 118 12.97 -11.13 7.26
C GLN A 118 12.83 -12.65 7.06
N LEU A 119 12.41 -13.10 5.87
CA LEU A 119 12.28 -14.55 5.62
C LEU A 119 13.65 -15.26 5.69
N ASN A 120 13.71 -16.33 6.49
CA ASN A 120 14.96 -17.01 6.89
C ASN A 120 15.58 -17.94 5.83
N GLU A 121 14.90 -18.25 4.71
CA GLU A 121 15.39 -19.18 3.68
C GLU A 121 15.77 -18.45 2.39
N SER A 122 16.97 -18.66 1.84
CA SER A 122 17.46 -17.89 0.67
C SER A 122 16.54 -18.00 -0.54
N ASP A 123 16.08 -19.22 -0.84
CA ASP A 123 15.30 -19.48 -2.05
C ASP A 123 13.85 -19.02 -1.91
N GLU A 124 13.24 -19.23 -0.74
CA GLU A 124 11.87 -18.78 -0.48
C GLU A 124 11.78 -17.27 -0.31
N ARG A 125 12.71 -16.67 0.45
CA ARG A 125 12.88 -15.22 0.55
C ARG A 125 13.02 -14.60 -0.83
N THR A 126 13.85 -15.18 -1.70
CA THR A 126 14.07 -14.66 -3.05
C THR A 126 12.78 -14.69 -3.87
N ARG A 127 12.01 -15.79 -3.83
CA ARG A 127 10.75 -15.89 -4.59
C ARG A 127 9.67 -14.94 -4.07
N VAL A 128 9.50 -14.85 -2.75
CA VAL A 128 8.51 -13.97 -2.13
C VAL A 128 8.86 -12.51 -2.39
N PHE A 129 10.10 -12.12 -2.12
CA PHE A 129 10.59 -10.77 -2.37
C PHE A 129 10.47 -10.39 -3.85
N HIS A 130 10.76 -11.34 -4.75
CA HIS A 130 10.52 -11.15 -6.19
C HIS A 130 9.04 -10.92 -6.49
N GLY A 131 8.11 -11.65 -5.86
CA GLY A 131 6.67 -11.42 -6.00
C GLY A 131 6.23 -10.03 -5.57
N VAL A 132 6.67 -9.59 -4.38
CA VAL A 132 6.42 -8.22 -3.87
C VAL A 132 6.96 -7.17 -4.84
N ARG A 133 8.22 -7.32 -5.25
CA ARG A 133 8.89 -6.44 -6.20
C ARG A 133 8.15 -6.38 -7.52
N MET A 134 7.77 -7.52 -8.10
CA MET A 134 7.03 -7.56 -9.37
C MET A 134 5.68 -6.88 -9.26
N THR A 135 5.00 -6.99 -8.13
CA THR A 135 3.70 -6.34 -7.91
C THR A 135 3.88 -4.82 -7.85
N ALA A 136 4.88 -4.33 -7.11
CA ALA A 136 5.25 -2.92 -7.06
C ALA A 136 5.65 -2.37 -8.44
N ILE A 137 6.46 -3.12 -9.20
CA ILE A 137 6.88 -2.77 -10.57
C ILE A 137 5.67 -2.62 -11.50
N VAL A 138 4.76 -3.60 -11.51
CA VAL A 138 3.60 -3.58 -12.41
C VAL A 138 2.67 -2.40 -12.10
N ILE A 139 2.41 -2.13 -10.82
CA ILE A 139 1.59 -0.99 -10.39
C ILE A 139 2.30 0.32 -10.71
N GLY A 140 3.58 0.41 -10.35
CA GLY A 140 4.44 1.55 -10.58
C GLY A 140 4.49 1.97 -12.05
N ILE A 141 4.79 1.05 -12.96
CA ILE A 141 4.81 1.30 -14.41
C ILE A 141 3.46 1.83 -14.89
N LYS A 142 2.34 1.27 -14.42
CA LYS A 142 0.99 1.70 -14.83
C LYS A 142 0.68 3.11 -14.38
N LEU A 143 1.00 3.46 -13.13
CA LEU A 143 0.79 4.81 -12.59
C LEU A 143 1.75 5.83 -13.23
N SER A 144 3.02 5.48 -13.40
CA SER A 144 4.01 6.28 -14.12
C SER A 144 3.62 6.55 -15.56
N ARG A 145 3.04 5.56 -16.24
CA ARG A 145 2.47 5.75 -17.58
C ARG A 145 1.37 6.82 -17.57
N PHE A 146 0.49 6.82 -16.57
CA PHE A 146 -0.55 7.84 -16.47
C PHE A 146 0.03 9.23 -16.22
N LEU A 147 1.09 9.36 -15.39
CA LEU A 147 1.83 10.63 -15.25
C LEU A 147 2.38 11.11 -16.60
N ALA A 148 3.03 10.24 -17.37
CA ALA A 148 3.54 10.58 -18.69
C ALA A 148 2.41 10.99 -19.66
N GLU A 149 1.29 10.26 -19.66
CA GLU A 149 0.11 10.58 -20.46
C GLU A 149 -0.48 11.94 -20.07
N TYR A 150 -0.54 12.24 -18.77
CA TYR A 150 -0.96 13.54 -18.23
C TYR A 150 -0.06 14.67 -18.74
N PHE A 151 1.25 14.58 -18.57
CA PHE A 151 2.19 15.60 -19.05
C PHE A 151 2.11 15.78 -20.58
N LEU A 152 1.92 14.71 -21.33
CA LEU A 152 1.70 14.79 -22.77
C LEU A 152 0.40 15.54 -23.13
N LEU A 153 -0.69 15.37 -22.37
CA LEU A 153 -1.96 16.08 -22.56
C LEU A 153 -1.80 17.59 -22.33
N ILE A 154 -1.17 17.98 -21.22
CA ILE A 154 -1.00 19.41 -20.89
C ILE A 154 0.07 20.09 -21.74
N SER A 155 1.06 19.35 -22.26
CA SER A 155 2.13 19.88 -23.12
C SER A 155 1.68 20.41 -24.49
N GLN A 156 0.41 20.23 -24.83
CA GLN A 156 -0.20 20.80 -26.03
C GLN A 156 -0.77 22.19 -25.77
N SER A 157 -1.15 22.48 -24.53
CA SER A 157 -1.81 23.73 -24.12
C SER A 157 -0.88 24.67 -23.35
N GLU A 158 0.20 24.18 -22.76
CA GLU A 158 1.07 24.97 -21.88
C GLU A 158 2.40 25.38 -22.54
N GLN A 159 2.88 26.58 -22.19
CA GLN A 159 4.22 27.05 -22.55
C GLN A 159 5.32 26.27 -21.78
N LYS A 160 6.54 26.24 -22.33
CA LYS A 160 7.67 25.45 -21.77
C LYS A 160 7.97 25.77 -20.30
N GLU A 161 7.92 27.04 -19.92
CA GLU A 161 8.18 27.49 -18.55
C GLU A 161 7.07 27.09 -17.57
N ALA A 162 5.81 27.15 -18.03
CA ALA A 162 4.66 26.68 -17.25
C ALA A 162 4.74 25.15 -17.03
N MET A 163 5.14 24.40 -18.06
CA MET A 163 5.38 22.96 -17.95
C MET A 163 6.46 22.62 -16.92
N GLY A 164 7.59 23.35 -16.94
CA GLY A 164 8.65 23.17 -15.95
C GLY A 164 8.18 23.40 -14.51
N ARG A 165 7.40 24.46 -14.28
CA ARG A 165 6.77 24.71 -12.97
C ARG A 165 5.80 23.59 -12.59
N LYS A 166 4.96 23.12 -13.52
CA LYS A 166 3.99 22.04 -13.24
C LYS A 166 4.69 20.72 -12.89
N ILE A 167 5.77 20.36 -13.60
CA ILE A 167 6.60 19.19 -13.26
C ILE A 167 7.14 19.32 -11.84
N GLN A 168 7.68 20.50 -11.47
CA GLN A 168 8.21 20.71 -10.12
C GLN A 168 7.11 20.61 -9.06
N VAL A 169 5.92 21.16 -9.32
CA VAL A 169 4.77 21.05 -8.41
C VAL A 169 4.36 19.59 -8.21
N VAL A 170 4.27 18.80 -9.29
CA VAL A 170 3.93 17.37 -9.22
C VAL A 170 4.99 16.58 -8.47
N LYS A 171 6.28 16.86 -8.73
CA LYS A 171 7.39 16.26 -7.99
C LYS A 171 7.29 16.54 -6.50
N ASN A 172 7.09 17.80 -6.12
CA ASN A 172 6.95 18.19 -4.72
C ASN A 172 5.73 17.53 -4.06
N ALA A 173 4.62 17.41 -4.79
CA ALA A 173 3.43 16.72 -4.30
C ALA A 173 3.74 15.24 -4.04
N ILE A 174 4.31 14.51 -5.00
CA ILE A 174 4.70 13.10 -4.82
C ILE A 174 5.69 12.95 -3.66
N GLN A 175 6.67 13.84 -3.52
CA GLN A 175 7.60 13.82 -2.38
C GLN A 175 6.90 14.04 -1.04
N SER A 176 5.88 14.88 -0.98
CA SER A 176 5.12 15.08 0.27
C SER A 176 4.29 13.86 0.68
N GLU A 177 3.96 12.97 -0.27
CA GLU A 177 3.23 11.72 -0.02
C GLU A 177 4.07 10.66 0.70
N SER A 178 5.38 10.86 0.84
CA SER A 178 6.25 9.92 1.56
C SER A 178 5.79 9.77 3.00
N LEU A 179 5.42 8.55 3.39
CA LEU A 179 5.03 8.23 4.77
C LEU A 179 6.26 8.25 5.67
N GLU A 180 7.37 7.76 5.15
CA GLU A 180 8.68 7.74 5.80
C GLU A 180 9.70 8.44 4.89
N GLY A 181 10.73 9.09 5.45
CA GLY A 181 11.69 9.90 4.69
C GLY A 181 12.56 9.12 3.68
N ASN A 182 12.46 7.79 3.63
CA ASN A 182 13.27 6.88 2.85
C ASN A 182 12.44 5.93 1.94
N SER A 183 11.26 6.37 1.48
CA SER A 183 10.42 5.56 0.60
C SER A 183 11.04 5.34 -0.78
N VAL A 184 11.37 4.09 -1.07
CA VAL A 184 11.85 3.66 -2.40
C VAL A 184 10.77 3.82 -3.47
N ILE A 185 9.50 3.63 -3.11
CA ILE A 185 8.37 3.77 -4.04
C ILE A 185 8.25 5.22 -4.50
N ILE A 186 8.22 6.17 -3.55
CA ILE A 186 8.14 7.60 -3.83
C ILE A 186 9.39 8.08 -4.57
N ASP A 187 10.58 7.69 -4.14
CA ASP A 187 11.85 8.00 -4.82
C ASP A 187 11.84 7.58 -6.31
N THR A 188 11.27 6.41 -6.60
CA THR A 188 11.15 5.89 -7.97
C THR A 188 10.18 6.73 -8.78
N PHE A 189 9.02 7.10 -8.23
CA PHE A 189 8.09 8.02 -8.89
C PHE A 189 8.70 9.40 -9.15
N VAL A 190 9.43 9.94 -8.20
CA VAL A 190 10.15 11.23 -8.35
C VAL A 190 11.16 11.15 -9.49
N SER A 191 11.92 10.05 -9.55
CA SER A 191 12.90 9.81 -10.63
C SER A 191 12.22 9.74 -12.00
N VAL A 192 11.06 9.10 -12.09
CA VAL A 192 10.23 9.08 -13.30
C VAL A 192 9.75 10.47 -13.69
N VAL A 193 9.26 11.27 -12.75
CA VAL A 193 8.81 12.66 -13.03
C VAL A 193 9.97 13.52 -13.52
N ASP A 194 11.14 13.41 -12.90
CA ASP A 194 12.35 14.09 -13.35
C ASP A 194 12.74 13.69 -14.78
N PHE A 195 12.69 12.39 -15.08
CA PHE A 195 12.95 11.87 -16.41
C PHE A 195 11.96 12.42 -17.45
N VAL A 196 10.66 12.32 -17.18
CA VAL A 196 9.62 12.86 -18.06
C VAL A 196 9.83 14.35 -18.28
N GLY A 197 10.15 15.11 -17.22
CA GLY A 197 10.41 16.53 -17.32
C GLY A 197 11.60 16.88 -18.21
N LYS A 198 12.70 16.14 -18.10
CA LYS A 198 13.87 16.27 -18.98
C LYS A 198 13.51 15.99 -20.45
N GLU A 199 12.72 14.95 -20.71
CA GLU A 199 12.28 14.62 -22.07
C GLU A 199 11.32 15.67 -22.65
N MET A 200 10.45 16.25 -21.83
CA MET A 200 9.60 17.37 -22.26
C MET A 200 10.42 18.63 -22.57
N ALA A 201 11.49 18.92 -21.83
CA ALA A 201 12.34 20.10 -22.03
C ALA A 201 13.15 20.04 -23.34
N LYS A 202 13.66 18.85 -23.72
CA LYS A 202 14.39 18.61 -24.98
C LYS A 202 13.56 18.94 -26.24
N ARG A 203 12.23 18.98 -26.11
CA ARG A 203 11.29 19.34 -27.19
C ARG A 203 11.45 20.80 -27.66
N GLY A 204 11.95 21.69 -26.80
CA GLY A 204 12.02 23.12 -27.09
C GLY A 204 13.32 23.60 -27.76
N GLU A 205 14.33 22.75 -27.92
CA GLU A 205 15.66 23.18 -28.41
C GLU A 205 15.85 23.00 -29.93
N LYS A 206 15.00 22.20 -30.57
CA LYS A 206 15.06 21.97 -32.03
C LYS A 206 14.18 22.96 -32.80
N LYS A 207 14.56 24.24 -32.76
CA LYS A 207 14.37 25.26 -33.82
C LYS A 207 14.96 26.59 -33.34
N LYS A 208 16.29 26.74 -33.46
CA LYS A 208 16.88 28.07 -33.67
C LYS A 208 16.68 28.42 -35.15
N ASP A 209 15.44 28.71 -35.52
CA ASP A 209 15.21 29.57 -36.68
C ASP A 209 15.20 30.99 -36.13
N ALA A 210 16.24 31.73 -36.52
CA ALA A 210 16.40 33.14 -36.21
C ALA A 210 15.14 33.93 -36.59
N ARG A 211 14.42 34.47 -35.60
CA ARG A 211 13.78 35.79 -35.66
C ARG A 211 13.06 36.15 -34.34
N ARG A 212 13.53 37.28 -33.81
CA ARG A 212 12.88 38.22 -32.87
C ARG A 212 12.69 37.73 -31.44
N GLU A 213 13.72 37.98 -30.65
CA GLU A 213 13.54 38.50 -29.30
C GLU A 213 12.59 39.71 -29.38
N ILE A 214 11.43 39.59 -28.75
CA ILE A 214 10.69 40.75 -28.26
C ILE A 214 10.88 40.69 -26.75
N ASP A 215 11.76 41.55 -26.27
CA ASP A 215 11.80 41.96 -24.87
C ASP A 215 10.42 42.52 -24.51
N VAL A 216 9.69 41.81 -23.65
CA VAL A 216 8.61 42.39 -22.88
C VAL A 216 8.96 42.22 -21.41
N SER A 217 9.79 43.15 -20.96
CA SER A 217 9.80 43.60 -19.57
C SER A 217 8.41 44.13 -19.25
N THR A 218 7.68 43.43 -18.38
CA THR A 218 6.59 44.04 -17.61
C THR A 218 6.48 43.34 -16.27
N THR A 219 7.16 43.92 -15.28
CA THR A 219 6.73 44.10 -13.89
C THR A 219 5.73 43.07 -13.34
N TYR A 220 6.25 42.01 -12.70
CA TYR A 220 5.52 41.30 -11.66
C TYR A 220 5.84 41.95 -10.31
N SER A 221 4.84 42.66 -9.80
CA SER A 221 4.78 43.16 -8.44
C SER A 221 4.93 41.99 -7.46
N LYS A 222 5.75 42.19 -6.44
CA LYS A 222 5.72 41.39 -5.21
C LYS A 222 4.30 41.46 -4.61
N GLY A 223 3.75 40.30 -4.27
CA GLY A 223 2.51 40.17 -3.52
C GLY A 223 1.55 39.20 -4.20
N GLU A 224 1.13 38.19 -3.45
CA GLU A 224 0.10 37.18 -3.76
C GLU A 224 0.59 35.82 -4.30
N ASP A 225 1.29 35.10 -3.42
CA ASP A 225 1.50 33.64 -3.47
C ASP A 225 0.22 32.81 -3.18
N HIS A 226 -0.98 33.38 -3.35
CA HIS A 226 -2.23 32.72 -2.94
C HIS A 226 -3.33 32.59 -4.01
N GLU A 227 -3.08 32.95 -5.27
CA GLU A 227 -4.15 32.96 -6.30
C GLU A 227 -3.76 32.35 -7.67
N LEU A 228 -2.88 31.33 -7.68
CA LEU A 228 -2.48 30.63 -8.91
C LEU A 228 -3.33 29.39 -9.26
N LEU A 229 -4.43 29.14 -8.54
CA LEU A 229 -5.46 28.15 -8.87
C LEU A 229 -6.85 28.71 -8.53
N GLY A 230 -7.29 29.73 -9.26
CA GLY A 230 -8.66 30.23 -9.21
C GLY A 230 -9.66 29.24 -9.82
N SER A 231 -10.43 28.59 -8.95
CA SER A 231 -11.88 28.33 -9.04
C SER A 231 -12.54 27.82 -10.35
N THR A 232 -11.83 27.11 -11.22
CA THR A 232 -12.49 26.19 -12.17
C THR A 232 -11.66 24.91 -12.24
N TYR A 233 -12.15 23.84 -11.61
CA TYR A 233 -11.55 22.51 -11.72
C TYR A 233 -11.48 22.15 -13.21
N SER A 234 -10.28 22.20 -13.79
CA SER A 234 -10.06 21.64 -15.12
C SER A 234 -10.09 20.12 -14.99
N GLU A 235 -10.76 19.42 -15.90
CA GLU A 235 -10.74 17.95 -16.00
C GLU A 235 -9.30 17.36 -15.92
N LYS A 236 -8.30 18.15 -16.34
CA LYS A 236 -6.89 17.80 -16.23
C LYS A 236 -6.37 17.79 -14.78
N ASP A 237 -6.81 18.73 -13.95
CA ASP A 237 -6.44 18.74 -12.53
C ASP A 237 -7.12 17.59 -11.76
N ASP A 238 -8.32 17.18 -12.16
CA ASP A 238 -8.97 15.96 -11.64
C ASP A 238 -8.16 14.70 -12.00
N LEU A 239 -7.72 14.58 -13.25
CA LEU A 239 -6.86 13.48 -13.68
C LEU A 239 -5.56 13.42 -12.86
N LEU A 240 -4.91 14.57 -12.63
CA LEU A 240 -3.72 14.62 -11.80
C LEU A 240 -4.02 14.19 -10.37
N GLY A 241 -5.13 14.67 -9.79
CA GLY A 241 -5.60 14.27 -8.47
C GLY A 241 -5.79 12.76 -8.37
N MET A 242 -6.49 12.15 -9.33
CA MET A 242 -6.68 10.70 -9.39
C MET A 242 -5.34 9.95 -9.40
N ILE A 243 -4.38 10.40 -10.22
CA ILE A 243 -3.07 9.73 -10.32
C ILE A 243 -2.29 9.86 -9.00
N LEU A 244 -2.25 11.05 -8.40
CA LEU A 244 -1.55 11.30 -7.13
C LEU A 244 -2.14 10.48 -5.99
N PHE A 245 -3.47 10.37 -5.91
CA PHE A 245 -4.14 9.50 -4.93
C PHE A 245 -3.71 8.04 -5.05
N GLU A 246 -3.60 7.53 -6.27
CA GLU A 246 -3.18 6.14 -6.46
C GLU A 246 -1.68 5.92 -6.25
N ILE A 247 -0.85 6.96 -6.41
CA ILE A 247 0.55 6.93 -5.98
C ILE A 247 0.63 6.84 -4.45
N LEU A 248 -0.14 7.66 -3.72
CA LEU A 248 -0.21 7.58 -2.25
C LEU A 248 -0.71 6.21 -1.79
N ASN A 249 -1.75 5.67 -2.40
CA ASN A 249 -2.22 4.32 -2.08
C ASN A 249 -1.15 3.24 -2.36
N SER A 250 -0.30 3.45 -3.36
CA SER A 250 0.80 2.51 -3.65
C SER A 250 1.85 2.60 -2.56
N GLU A 251 2.19 3.80 -2.12
CA GLU A 251 3.08 4.01 -0.99
C GLU A 251 2.53 3.35 0.29
N ILE A 252 1.25 3.54 0.61
CA ILE A 252 0.60 2.89 1.75
C ILE A 252 0.67 1.36 1.62
N ALA A 253 0.42 0.80 0.43
CA ALA A 253 0.40 -0.65 0.20
C ALA A 253 1.73 -1.34 0.54
N PHE A 254 2.85 -0.69 0.19
CA PHE A 254 4.18 -1.31 0.25
C PHE A 254 5.01 -0.84 1.44
N SER A 255 4.87 0.42 1.82
CA SER A 255 5.77 1.10 2.77
C SER A 255 5.15 1.27 4.15
N ARG A 256 3.82 1.25 4.30
CA ARG A 256 3.20 1.41 5.61
C ARG A 256 3.45 0.17 6.50
N PRO A 257 3.90 0.35 7.75
CA PRO A 257 4.06 -0.75 8.70
C PRO A 257 2.72 -1.25 9.19
N ILE A 258 2.33 -2.46 8.77
CA ILE A 258 1.04 -3.08 9.12
C ILE A 258 1.25 -4.47 9.75
N PHE A 259 2.37 -5.13 9.44
CA PHE A 259 2.59 -6.54 9.79
C PHE A 259 3.39 -6.70 11.06
N LEU A 260 3.03 -7.68 11.88
CA LEU A 260 3.88 -8.09 12.98
C LEU A 260 5.03 -8.94 12.43
N ALA A 261 6.25 -8.77 12.93
CA ALA A 261 7.42 -9.55 12.49
C ALA A 261 7.17 -11.07 12.51
N ALA A 262 6.44 -11.55 13.53
CA ALA A 262 6.08 -12.96 13.70
C ALA A 262 5.11 -13.52 12.64
N SER A 263 4.57 -12.67 11.75
CA SER A 263 3.58 -13.06 10.73
C SER A 263 4.19 -13.38 9.36
N ALA A 264 5.52 -13.38 9.22
CA ALA A 264 6.20 -13.66 7.96
C ALA A 264 5.95 -15.12 7.50
N ASP A 265 4.97 -15.29 6.61
CA ASP A 265 4.59 -16.58 6.00
C ASP A 265 4.36 -16.40 4.49
N LYS A 266 4.81 -17.36 3.68
CA LYS A 266 4.74 -17.29 2.21
C LYS A 266 3.32 -17.18 1.67
N VAL A 267 2.37 -17.89 2.28
CA VAL A 267 0.96 -17.85 1.88
C VAL A 267 0.40 -16.46 2.15
N LEU A 268 0.75 -15.86 3.30
CA LEU A 268 0.42 -14.46 3.58
C LEU A 268 0.93 -13.57 2.44
N PHE A 269 2.21 -13.62 2.08
CA PHE A 269 2.75 -12.73 1.04
C PHE A 269 2.00 -12.85 -0.29
N GLN A 270 1.73 -14.06 -0.75
CA GLN A 270 1.03 -14.25 -2.01
C GLN A 270 -0.40 -13.68 -1.95
N VAL A 271 -1.11 -13.93 -0.86
CA VAL A 271 -2.47 -13.41 -0.65
C VAL A 271 -2.48 -11.89 -0.63
N VAL A 272 -1.49 -11.27 0.01
CA VAL A 272 -1.34 -9.81 0.07
C VAL A 272 -1.05 -9.22 -1.29
N GLY A 273 -0.10 -9.77 -2.04
CA GLY A 273 0.23 -9.30 -3.37
C GLY A 273 -0.98 -9.37 -4.32
N ASP A 274 -1.68 -10.51 -4.32
CA ASP A 274 -2.91 -10.70 -5.10
C ASP A 274 -4.00 -9.71 -4.69
N TYR A 275 -4.09 -9.42 -3.39
CA TYR A 275 -5.07 -8.48 -2.86
C TYR A 275 -4.76 -7.04 -3.25
N ILE A 276 -3.51 -6.60 -3.10
CA ILE A 276 -3.03 -5.28 -3.56
C ILE A 276 -3.35 -5.13 -5.04
N TRP A 277 -3.03 -6.11 -5.87
CA TRP A 277 -3.35 -6.05 -7.30
C TRP A 277 -4.86 -5.90 -7.56
N LYS A 278 -5.70 -6.68 -6.88
CA LYS A 278 -7.17 -6.60 -6.99
C LYS A 278 -7.73 -5.24 -6.57
N LEU A 279 -7.09 -4.56 -5.60
CA LEU A 279 -7.47 -3.19 -5.23
C LEU A 279 -7.12 -2.18 -6.32
N PHE A 280 -5.92 -2.30 -6.90
CA PHE A 280 -5.43 -1.36 -7.93
C PHE A 280 -6.10 -1.55 -9.29
N GLU A 281 -6.46 -2.76 -9.67
CA GLU A 281 -7.02 -3.07 -10.99
C GLU A 281 -8.22 -2.16 -11.37
N PRO A 282 -9.29 -2.02 -10.56
CA PRO A 282 -10.40 -1.14 -10.90
C PRO A 282 -9.99 0.33 -10.98
N LYS A 283 -9.05 0.78 -10.13
CA LYS A 283 -8.55 2.16 -10.09
C LYS A 283 -7.76 2.51 -11.34
N VAL A 284 -6.88 1.61 -11.77
CA VAL A 284 -6.15 1.70 -13.05
C VAL A 284 -7.12 1.75 -14.23
N LYS A 285 -8.17 0.91 -14.23
CA LYS A 285 -9.20 0.93 -15.27
C LYS A 285 -9.96 2.26 -15.27
N ALA A 286 -10.28 2.81 -14.12
CA ALA A 286 -10.97 4.10 -13.99
C ALA A 286 -10.11 5.26 -14.55
N ILE A 287 -8.84 5.36 -14.16
CA ILE A 287 -7.92 6.38 -14.69
C ILE A 287 -7.78 6.24 -16.21
N ARG A 288 -7.60 5.01 -16.71
CA ARG A 288 -7.53 4.74 -18.15
C ARG A 288 -8.79 5.21 -18.88
N SER A 289 -9.96 4.90 -18.33
CA SER A 289 -11.23 5.32 -18.90
C SER A 289 -11.32 6.84 -18.95
N TYR A 290 -10.92 7.53 -17.88
CA TYR A 290 -10.93 8.99 -17.80
C TYR A 290 -10.00 9.62 -18.86
N ILE A 291 -8.78 9.11 -19.01
CA ILE A 291 -7.85 9.55 -20.06
C ILE A 291 -8.46 9.36 -21.45
N ASN A 292 -9.07 8.20 -21.72
CA ASN A 292 -9.71 7.95 -23.01
C ASN A 292 -10.84 8.97 -23.29
N THR A 293 -11.65 9.31 -22.28
CA THR A 293 -12.69 10.35 -22.41
C THR A 293 -12.08 11.69 -22.78
N LEU A 294 -11.03 12.13 -22.08
CA LEU A 294 -10.30 13.37 -22.39
C LEU A 294 -9.74 13.37 -23.82
N GLU A 295 -9.22 12.23 -24.27
CA GLU A 295 -8.70 12.06 -25.64
C GLU A 295 -9.78 12.17 -26.71
N THR A 296 -10.96 11.60 -26.47
CA THR A 296 -12.09 11.67 -27.41
C THR A 296 -12.76 13.05 -27.47
N GLY A 297 -12.80 13.77 -26.34
CA GLY A 297 -13.31 15.15 -26.27
C GLY A 297 -12.37 16.17 -26.91
N SER A 298 -11.08 15.84 -27.01
CA SER A 298 -10.08 16.64 -27.71
C SER A 298 -10.19 16.39 -29.22
N THR A 299 -10.69 17.35 -30.01
CA THR A 299 -10.70 17.34 -31.49
C THR A 299 -9.29 17.44 -32.09
N SER A 300 -8.38 16.56 -31.67
CA SER A 300 -7.01 16.48 -32.12
C SER A 300 -6.95 15.84 -33.51
N ARG A 301 -6.14 16.42 -34.41
CA ARG A 301 -5.93 15.85 -35.74
C ARG A 301 -5.29 14.46 -35.61
N PRO A 302 -5.60 13.49 -36.50
CA PRO A 302 -5.04 12.13 -36.45
C PRO A 302 -3.52 12.08 -36.31
N GLU A 303 -2.80 13.02 -36.94
CA GLU A 303 -1.35 13.15 -36.88
C GLU A 303 -0.82 13.53 -35.48
N GLN A 304 -1.57 14.32 -34.71
CA GLN A 304 -1.21 14.69 -33.33
C GLN A 304 -1.34 13.49 -32.38
N GLY A 305 -2.37 12.66 -32.58
CA GLY A 305 -2.54 11.41 -31.83
C GLY A 305 -1.37 10.45 -32.05
N LEU A 306 -0.93 10.28 -33.29
CA LEU A 306 0.21 9.41 -33.63
C LEU A 306 1.53 9.91 -33.02
N MET A 307 1.80 11.21 -33.15
CA MET A 307 2.98 11.85 -32.52
C MET A 307 3.00 11.67 -31.00
N ARG A 308 1.84 11.75 -30.35
CA ARG A 308 1.73 11.55 -28.90
C ARG A 308 1.98 10.09 -28.51
N ARG A 309 1.44 9.12 -29.25
CA ARG A 309 1.70 7.69 -29.03
C ARG A 309 3.17 7.33 -29.16
N ASN A 310 3.82 7.76 -30.24
CA ASN A 310 5.25 7.50 -30.46
C ASN A 310 6.14 8.12 -29.36
N LYS A 311 5.71 9.24 -28.77
CA LYS A 311 6.41 9.86 -27.63
C LYS A 311 6.17 9.08 -26.34
N LEU A 312 4.93 8.67 -26.11
CA LEU A 312 4.59 7.84 -24.96
C LEU A 312 5.42 6.56 -24.98
N GLU A 313 5.55 5.86 -26.11
CA GLU A 313 6.37 4.66 -26.23
C GLU A 313 7.83 4.88 -25.82
N LYS A 314 8.44 6.01 -26.22
CA LYS A 314 9.79 6.37 -25.80
C LYS A 314 9.90 6.62 -24.29
N LEU A 315 8.91 7.30 -23.72
CA LEU A 315 8.85 7.53 -22.28
C LEU A 315 8.65 6.21 -21.53
N LEU A 316 7.83 5.30 -22.06
CA LEU A 316 7.56 4.01 -21.45
C LEU A 316 8.81 3.16 -21.32
N ALA A 317 9.66 3.11 -22.33
CA ALA A 317 10.92 2.37 -22.23
C ALA A 317 11.80 2.87 -21.06
N GLY A 318 11.90 4.20 -20.88
CA GLY A 318 12.62 4.78 -19.74
C GLY A 318 11.92 4.54 -18.40
N ILE A 319 10.59 4.62 -18.36
CA ILE A 319 9.79 4.30 -17.15
C ILE A 319 10.01 2.86 -16.72
N GLU A 320 9.96 1.92 -17.67
CA GLU A 320 10.20 0.50 -17.41
C GLU A 320 11.61 0.28 -16.88
N GLU A 321 12.62 1.00 -17.38
CA GLU A 321 13.99 0.95 -16.85
C GLU A 321 14.06 1.35 -15.37
N PHE A 322 13.43 2.47 -14.97
CA PHE A 322 13.40 2.90 -13.56
C PHE A 322 12.77 1.83 -12.65
N TRP A 323 11.63 1.28 -13.05
CA TRP A 323 10.93 0.29 -12.24
C TRP A 323 11.63 -1.07 -12.24
N ASN A 324 12.19 -1.50 -13.37
CA ASN A 324 12.96 -2.76 -13.41
C ASN A 324 14.22 -2.68 -12.56
N ASN A 325 14.80 -1.50 -12.39
CA ASN A 325 15.92 -1.25 -11.47
C ASN A 325 15.48 -0.99 -10.01
N LEU A 326 14.20 -1.17 -9.67
CA LEU A 326 13.71 -1.01 -8.30
C LEU A 326 14.37 -2.02 -7.37
N GLU A 327 15.20 -1.51 -6.47
CA GLU A 327 15.78 -2.26 -5.36
C GLU A 327 15.00 -1.92 -4.09
N LEU A 328 14.19 -2.86 -3.61
CA LEU A 328 13.40 -2.70 -2.39
C LEU A 328 14.25 -2.82 -1.11
N GLN A 329 15.43 -2.20 -1.08
CA GLN A 329 16.26 -2.07 0.12
C GLN A 329 16.11 -0.67 0.71
N PRO A 330 16.04 -0.52 2.05
CA PRO A 330 16.09 0.79 2.67
C PRO A 330 17.42 1.45 2.31
N LYS A 331 17.38 2.71 1.86
CA LYS A 331 18.59 3.53 1.79
C LYS A 331 18.94 3.93 3.23
N ASN A 332 20.11 3.48 3.69
CA ASN A 332 20.67 3.84 5.00
C ASN A 332 21.03 5.33 5.08
#